data_AF-A0A8H4Z5Y8-F1
#
_entry.id   AF-A0A8H4Z5Y8-F1
#
_cell.length_a   1.000
_cell.length_b   1.000
_cell.length_c   1.000
_cell.angle_alpha   90.00
_cell.angle_beta   90.00
_cell.angle_gamma   90.00
#
_symmetry.space_group_name_H-M   'P 1'
#
loop_
_entity.id
_entity.type
_entity.pdbx_description
1 polymer ?
#
loop_
_entity_poly.entity_id
_entity_poly.type
_entity_poly.pdbx_seq_one_letter_code
_entity_poly.pdbx_strand_id
1 'polypeptide(L)'
;MPRLKDFESKREIDREIRLVTTEIEDVTKEIKDKRWEATKEQAKQLCASCIVTSGPTEYTDEERAMAQQQCNEHEERGLCALHRKENRERRLETLNERIKDLQEFRDNWTGAD
;
A
#
# COMPACT_ATOMS: atom_id res chain seq x y z
N MET A 1 22.68 -3.98 8.24
CA MET A 1 21.96 -5.22 7.90
C MET A 1 21.43 -5.84 9.19
N PRO A 2 20.13 -6.10 9.34
CA PRO A 2 19.63 -6.87 10.47
C PRO A 2 20.26 -8.27 10.38
N ARG A 3 20.81 -8.75 11.50
CA ARG A 3 21.44 -10.07 11.55
C ARG A 3 20.42 -11.11 11.10
N LEU A 4 20.77 -11.91 10.10
CA LEU A 4 20.03 -13.13 9.78
C LEU A 4 19.86 -13.89 11.10
N LYS A 5 18.62 -14.27 11.40
CA LYS A 5 18.29 -15.20 12.47
C LYS A 5 19.29 -16.37 12.40
N ASP A 6 19.76 -16.86 13.55
CA ASP A 6 20.59 -18.05 13.58
C ASP A 6 19.71 -19.24 13.12
N PHE A 7 19.93 -19.69 11.90
CA PHE A 7 19.25 -20.84 11.32
C PHE A 7 20.04 -22.11 11.68
N GLU A 8 19.34 -23.20 11.99
CA GLU A 8 19.97 -24.47 12.36
C GLU A 8 20.05 -25.46 11.17
N SER A 9 19.20 -25.26 10.16
CA SER A 9 19.16 -26.11 8.95
C SER A 9 18.73 -25.35 7.71
N LYS A 10 19.06 -25.89 6.54
CA LYS A 10 18.64 -25.33 5.25
C LYS A 10 17.11 -25.31 5.11
N ARG A 11 16.42 -26.30 5.68
CA ARG A 11 14.95 -26.34 5.75
C ARG A 11 14.33 -25.14 6.46
N GLU A 12 14.96 -24.63 7.53
CA GLU A 12 14.45 -23.45 8.22
C GLU A 12 14.58 -22.19 7.37
N ILE A 13 15.69 -22.07 6.61
CA ILE A 13 15.89 -20.99 5.65
C ILE A 13 14.82 -21.07 4.54
N ASP A 14 14.58 -22.26 3.99
CA ASP A 14 13.55 -22.49 2.97
C ASP A 14 12.15 -22.13 3.47
N ARG A 15 11.86 -22.43 4.75
CA ARG A 15 10.59 -22.06 5.38
C ARG A 15 10.46 -20.55 5.52
N GLU A 16 11.51 -19.87 5.96
CA GLU A 16 11.53 -18.41 6.06
C GLU A 16 11.33 -17.76 4.69
N ILE A 17 12.01 -18.24 3.65
CA ILE A 17 11.83 -17.76 2.27
C ILE A 17 10.36 -17.86 1.86
N ARG A 18 9.68 -18.98 2.14
CA ARG A 18 8.25 -19.14 1.82
C ARG A 18 7.36 -18.17 2.60
N LEU A 19 7.66 -17.92 3.88
CA LEU A 19 6.93 -16.98 4.70
C LEU A 19 7.06 -15.55 4.15
N VAL A 20 8.30 -15.11 3.88
CA VAL A 20 8.57 -13.78 3.31
C VAL A 20 7.95 -13.64 1.92
N THR A 21 7.99 -14.69 1.09
CA THR A 21 7.32 -14.69 -0.22
C THR A 21 5.81 -14.48 -0.10
N THR A 22 5.17 -15.18 0.85
CA THR A 22 3.74 -15.05 1.10
C THR A 22 3.41 -13.62 1.58
N GLU A 23 4.24 -13.07 2.47
CA GLU A 23 4.08 -11.69 2.94
C GLU A 23 4.22 -10.66 1.80
N ILE A 24 5.18 -10.87 0.90
CA ILE A 24 5.35 -10.04 -0.31
C ILE A 24 4.08 -10.06 -1.18
N GLU A 25 3.49 -11.23 -1.40
CA GLU A 25 2.25 -11.36 -2.17
C GLU A 25 1.09 -10.59 -1.51
N ASP A 26 0.96 -10.70 -0.19
CA ASP A 26 -0.11 -10.02 0.55
C ASP A 26 0.09 -8.50 0.57
N VAL A 27 1.31 -8.01 0.83
CA VAL A 27 1.62 -6.58 0.74
C VAL A 27 1.38 -6.05 -0.67
N THR A 28 1.69 -6.84 -1.71
CA THR A 28 1.43 -6.46 -3.10
C THR A 28 -0.07 -6.33 -3.38
N LYS A 29 -0.92 -7.20 -2.83
CA LYS A 29 -2.38 -7.07 -2.92
C LYS A 29 -2.86 -5.82 -2.20
N GLU A 30 -2.39 -5.58 -0.97
CA GLU A 30 -2.74 -4.38 -0.19
C GLU A 30 -2.37 -3.09 -0.93
N ILE A 31 -1.21 -3.02 -1.60
CA ILE A 31 -0.81 -1.87 -2.42
C ILE A 31 -1.82 -1.61 -3.55
N LYS A 32 -2.26 -2.68 -4.24
CA LYS A 32 -3.28 -2.57 -5.30
C LYS A 32 -4.61 -2.06 -4.73
N ASP A 33 -5.03 -2.57 -3.57
CA ASP A 33 -6.26 -2.13 -2.91
C ASP A 33 -6.18 -0.66 -2.50
N LYS A 34 -5.05 -0.20 -1.96
CA LYS A 34 -4.85 1.22 -1.59
C LYS A 34 -4.79 2.14 -2.80
N ARG A 35 -4.19 1.68 -3.90
CA ARG A 35 -4.24 2.41 -5.17
C ARG A 35 -5.68 2.56 -5.66
N TRP A 36 -6.47 1.49 -5.61
CA TRP A 36 -7.87 1.51 -6.00
C TRP A 36 -8.70 2.45 -5.10
N GLU A 37 -8.48 2.38 -3.79
CA GLU A 37 -9.13 3.27 -2.80
C GLU A 37 -8.83 4.75 -3.11
N ALA A 38 -7.57 5.10 -3.37
CA ALA A 38 -7.19 6.46 -3.74
C ALA A 38 -7.88 6.93 -5.03
N THR A 39 -7.91 6.08 -6.07
CA THR A 39 -8.62 6.40 -7.33
C THR A 39 -10.12 6.57 -7.12
N LYS A 40 -10.74 5.75 -6.26
CA LYS A 40 -12.16 5.87 -5.92
C LYS A 40 -12.46 7.18 -5.21
N GLU A 41 -11.65 7.57 -4.24
CA GLU A 41 -11.83 8.84 -3.53
C GLU A 41 -11.61 10.04 -4.47
N GLN A 42 -10.62 9.99 -5.37
CA GLN A 42 -10.43 11.00 -6.40
C GLN A 42 -11.65 11.15 -7.31
N ALA A 43 -12.27 10.05 -7.73
CA ALA A 43 -13.49 10.10 -8.54
C ALA A 43 -14.65 10.78 -7.79
N LYS A 44 -14.82 10.50 -6.49
CA LYS A 44 -15.84 11.18 -5.66
C LYS A 44 -15.55 12.66 -5.46
N GLN A 45 -14.28 13.01 -5.23
CA GLN A 45 -13.83 14.40 -5.14
C GLN A 45 -14.20 15.18 -6.41
N LEU A 46 -13.92 14.60 -7.59
CA LEU A 46 -14.28 15.21 -8.88
C LEU A 46 -15.80 15.40 -9.00
N CYS A 47 -16.61 14.40 -8.65
CA CYS A 47 -18.07 14.54 -8.66
C CYS A 47 -18.57 15.67 -7.75
N ALA A 48 -18.05 15.77 -6.52
CA ALA A 48 -18.40 16.84 -5.60
C ALA A 48 -17.96 18.22 -6.14
N SER A 49 -16.77 18.29 -6.75
CA SER A 49 -16.23 19.51 -7.36
C SER A 49 -17.11 20.02 -8.51
N CYS A 50 -17.74 19.13 -9.28
CA CYS A 50 -18.70 19.52 -10.33
C CYS A 50 -19.91 20.27 -9.75
N ILE A 51 -20.39 19.90 -8.57
CA ILE A 51 -21.51 20.60 -7.90
C ILE A 51 -21.05 21.97 -7.42
N VAL A 52 -19.86 22.07 -6.83
CA VAL A 52 -19.27 23.34 -6.38
C VAL A 52 -19.13 24.34 -7.53
N THR A 53 -18.68 23.86 -8.69
CA THR A 53 -18.34 24.71 -9.86
C THR A 53 -19.52 24.93 -10.83
N SER A 54 -20.68 24.34 -10.53
CA SER A 54 -21.91 24.48 -11.32
C SER A 54 -22.41 25.92 -11.39
N GLY A 55 -23.31 26.21 -12.35
CA GLY A 55 -23.96 27.52 -12.48
C GLY A 55 -24.98 27.79 -11.35
N PRO A 56 -25.16 29.05 -10.90
CA PRO A 56 -25.97 29.42 -9.71
C PRO A 56 -27.46 29.04 -9.80
N THR A 57 -27.93 28.62 -10.97
CA THR A 57 -29.29 28.15 -11.21
C THR A 57 -29.48 26.66 -10.94
N GLU A 58 -28.40 25.88 -10.83
CA GLU A 58 -28.47 24.41 -10.75
C GLU A 58 -28.48 23.89 -9.30
N TYR A 59 -27.80 24.57 -8.38
CA TYR A 59 -27.67 24.16 -6.98
C TYR A 59 -27.66 25.38 -6.07
N THR A 60 -28.29 25.25 -4.90
CA THR A 60 -28.30 26.26 -3.85
C THR A 60 -26.91 26.46 -3.23
N ASP A 61 -26.72 27.59 -2.55
CA ASP A 61 -25.48 27.88 -1.83
C ASP A 61 -25.20 26.85 -0.71
N GLU A 62 -26.24 26.34 -0.05
CA GLU A 62 -26.13 25.29 0.96
C GLU A 62 -25.65 23.96 0.35
N GLU A 63 -26.22 23.55 -0.79
CA GLU A 63 -25.80 22.34 -1.52
C GLU A 63 -24.35 22.45 -2.01
N ARG A 64 -23.93 23.63 -2.48
CA ARG A 64 -22.54 23.89 -2.87
C ARG A 64 -21.59 23.86 -1.68
N ALA A 65 -21.99 24.41 -0.54
CA ALA A 65 -21.18 24.36 0.68
C ALA A 65 -21.01 22.91 1.17
N MET A 66 -22.07 22.10 1.15
CA MET A 66 -21.99 20.68 1.45
C MET A 66 -21.11 19.92 0.46
N ALA A 67 -21.24 20.20 -0.83
CA ALA A 67 -20.39 19.60 -1.86
C ALA A 67 -18.92 19.98 -1.70
N GLN A 68 -18.63 21.23 -1.29
CA GLN A 68 -17.28 21.67 -0.99
C GLN A 68 -16.69 20.91 0.21
N GLN A 69 -17.49 20.72 1.27
CA GLN A 69 -17.07 19.89 2.40
C GLN A 69 -16.77 18.45 1.96
N GLN A 70 -17.65 17.84 1.18
CA GLN A 70 -17.44 16.48 0.65
C GLN A 70 -16.21 16.38 -0.24
N CYS A 71 -15.94 17.40 -1.06
CA CYS A 71 -14.73 17.49 -1.87
C CYS A 71 -13.48 17.42 -1.00
N ASN A 72 -13.42 18.24 0.06
CA ASN A 72 -12.29 18.26 0.99
C ASN A 72 -12.13 16.91 1.72
N GLU A 73 -13.23 16.30 2.18
CA GLU A 73 -13.19 15.00 2.85
C GLU A 73 -12.65 13.89 1.92
N HIS A 74 -13.05 13.90 0.64
CA HIS A 74 -12.57 12.93 -0.34
C HIS A 74 -11.11 13.15 -0.71
N GLU A 75 -10.66 14.40 -0.76
CA GLU A 75 -9.25 14.74 -0.94
C GLU A 75 -8.40 14.18 0.21
N GLU A 76 -8.78 14.45 1.46
CA GLU A 76 -8.08 13.95 2.65
C GLU A 76 -8.01 12.41 2.69
N ARG A 77 -9.14 11.74 2.41
CA ARG A 77 -9.20 10.28 2.35
C ARG A 77 -8.31 9.72 1.23
N GLY A 78 -8.31 10.36 0.06
CA GLY A 78 -7.44 10.03 -1.06
C GLY A 78 -5.96 10.14 -0.70
N LEU A 79 -5.55 11.24 -0.08
CA LEU A 79 -4.18 11.45 0.42
C LEU A 79 -3.79 10.41 1.46
N CYS A 80 -4.69 10.10 2.39
CA CYS A 80 -4.46 9.06 3.39
C CYS A 80 -4.27 7.66 2.74
N ALA A 81 -5.04 7.33 1.71
CA ALA A 81 -4.89 6.08 0.96
C ALA A 81 -3.54 6.02 0.22
N LEU A 82 -3.11 7.13 -0.40
CA LEU A 82 -1.80 7.25 -1.05
C LEU A 82 -0.65 7.10 -0.04
N HIS A 83 -0.74 7.75 1.13
CA HIS A 83 0.30 7.64 2.13
C HIS A 83 0.41 6.21 2.70
N ARG A 84 -0.73 5.53 2.91
CA ARG A 84 -0.74 4.11 3.29
C ARG A 84 -0.11 3.24 2.20
N LYS A 85 -0.38 3.53 0.91
CA LYS A 85 0.25 2.84 -0.22
C LYS A 85 1.77 3.02 -0.18
N GLU A 86 2.28 4.24 -0.03
CA GLU A 86 3.72 4.51 0.05
C GLU A 86 4.40 3.74 1.19
N ASN A 87 3.78 3.70 2.37
CA ASN A 87 4.31 2.94 3.50
C ASN A 87 4.39 1.44 3.20
N ARG A 88 3.41 0.89 2.45
CA ARG A 88 3.43 -0.50 2.01
C ARG A 88 4.46 -0.75 0.92
N GLU A 89 4.67 0.20 0.00
CA GLU A 89 5.73 0.12 -1.01
C GLU A 89 7.12 0.08 -0.36
N ARG A 90 7.37 0.88 0.68
CA ARG A 90 8.63 0.79 1.46
C ARG A 90 8.79 -0.55 2.15
N ARG A 91 7.71 -1.09 2.76
CA ARG A 91 7.74 -2.44 3.36
C ARG A 91 8.06 -3.51 2.31
N LEU A 92 7.46 -3.41 1.13
CA LEU A 92 7.70 -4.33 0.02
C LEU A 92 9.17 -4.31 -0.41
N GLU A 93 9.79 -3.14 -0.49
CA GLU A 93 11.22 -2.99 -0.77
C GLU A 93 12.08 -3.70 0.29
N THR A 94 11.80 -3.47 1.58
CA THR A 94 12.51 -4.17 2.67
C THR A 94 12.33 -5.69 2.61
N LEU A 95 11.13 -6.18 2.27
CA LEU A 95 10.88 -7.62 2.13
C LEU A 95 11.61 -8.22 0.91
N ASN A 96 11.71 -7.47 -0.19
CA ASN A 96 12.46 -7.88 -1.39
C ASN A 96 13.97 -7.92 -1.14
N GLU A 97 14.51 -6.99 -0.35
CA GLU A 97 15.90 -7.09 0.11
C GLU A 97 16.08 -8.32 1.01
N ARG A 98 15.14 -8.53 1.94
CA ARG A 98 15.19 -9.67 2.86
C ARG A 98 15.15 -11.01 2.15
N ILE A 99 14.30 -11.18 1.13
CA ILE A 99 14.22 -12.43 0.38
C ILE A 99 15.49 -12.69 -0.41
N LYS A 100 16.10 -11.64 -0.98
CA LYS A 100 17.39 -11.73 -1.67
C LYS A 100 18.50 -12.17 -0.71
N ASP A 101 18.59 -11.55 0.46
CA ASP A 101 19.55 -11.94 1.50
C ASP A 101 19.36 -13.40 1.94
N LEU A 102 18.10 -13.84 2.12
CA LEU A 102 17.79 -15.23 2.49
C LEU A 102 18.14 -16.23 1.38
N GLN A 103 17.91 -15.88 0.11
CA GLN A 103 18.29 -16.70 -1.03
C GLN A 103 19.81 -16.82 -1.14
N GLU A 104 20.54 -15.70 -1.05
CA GLU A 104 22.01 -15.70 -1.04
C GLU A 104 22.55 -16.50 0.14
N PHE A 105 21.95 -16.39 1.33
CA PHE A 105 22.34 -17.15 2.50
C PHE A 105 22.10 -18.66 2.33
N ARG A 106 20.94 -19.04 1.77
CA ARG A 106 20.57 -20.41 1.47
C ARG A 106 21.54 -21.06 0.47
N ASP A 107 21.92 -20.32 -0.57
CA ASP A 107 22.80 -20.82 -1.62
C ASP A 107 24.24 -21.00 -1.12
N ASN A 108 24.67 -20.17 -0.17
CA ASN A 108 25.97 -20.27 0.49
C ASN A 108 25.97 -21.16 1.74
N TRP A 109 24.88 -21.87 2.03
CA TRP A 109 24.74 -22.66 3.24
C TRP A 109 25.66 -23.88 3.25
N THR A 110 26.52 -23.97 4.27
CA THR A 110 27.48 -25.07 4.48
C THR A 110 27.16 -25.95 5.70
N GLY A 111 26.08 -25.63 6.42
CA GLY A 111 25.61 -26.38 7.58
C GLY A 111 24.78 -27.61 7.20
N ALA A 112 24.01 -28.15 8.16
CA ALA A 112 23.14 -29.30 7.92
C ALA A 112 21.96 -28.96 7.00
N ASP A 113 21.55 -29.91 6.15
CA ASP A 113 20.38 -29.78 5.26
C ASP A 113 19.05 -29.66 6.04
#